data_AF-A0A377VVP9-F1
#
_entry.id   AF-A0A377VVP9-F1
#
_cell.length_a   1.000
_cell.length_b   1.000
_cell.length_c   1.000
_cell.angle_alpha   90.00
_cell.angle_beta   90.00
_cell.angle_gamma   90.00
#
_symmetry.space_group_name_H-M   'P 1'
#
loop_
_entity.id
_entity.type
_entity.pdbx_description
1 polymer ?
#
loop_
_entity_poly.entity_id
_entity_poly.type
_entity_poly.pdbx_seq_one_letter_code
_entity_poly.pdbx_strand_id
1 'polypeptide(L)'
;MHRARHLIDIGAGTGSVSIEAALQNPALRVTAIERQADALRLLAENRQRFGCDNIAIVAGVAPLAVADKADAIFMGGSGGHLTALIDWSLAQLHPGGRLVMTFILQENLHSALAHLRQSGIHEVDCQQLAVSTLATLGSGHYFKPHNPVFVIACQKEENHG
;
A
#
# COMPACT_ATOMS: atom_id res chain seq x y z
N MET A 1 -3.16 13.39 -5.08
CA MET A 1 -3.49 12.36 -6.11
C MET A 1 -4.06 12.92 -7.42
N HIS A 2 -4.58 14.16 -7.50
CA HIS A 2 -5.23 14.68 -8.72
C HIS A 2 -4.37 14.73 -10.01
N ARG A 3 -3.06 14.48 -9.92
CA ARG A 3 -2.15 14.38 -11.08
C ARG A 3 -1.48 13.01 -11.22
N ALA A 4 -1.70 12.09 -10.27
CA ALA A 4 -1.13 10.75 -10.33
C ALA A 4 -1.82 9.97 -11.46
N ARG A 5 -1.02 9.29 -12.27
CA ARG A 5 -1.46 8.47 -13.40
C ARG A 5 -1.23 7.00 -13.16
N HIS A 6 -0.31 6.63 -12.27
CA HIS A 6 -0.02 5.24 -11.95
C HIS A 6 0.21 5.01 -10.45
N LEU A 7 -0.57 4.08 -9.88
CA LEU A 7 -0.41 3.53 -8.54
C LEU A 7 -0.04 2.04 -8.63
N ILE A 8 0.91 1.59 -7.82
CA ILE A 8 1.14 0.16 -7.57
C ILE A 8 0.71 -0.16 -6.13
N ASP A 9 -0.11 -1.19 -5.95
CA ASP A 9 -0.58 -1.69 -4.66
C ASP A 9 0.02 -3.09 -4.41
N ILE A 10 0.97 -3.19 -3.49
CA ILE A 10 1.70 -4.42 -3.16
C ILE A 10 1.02 -5.11 -1.96
N GLY A 11 0.62 -6.36 -2.16
CA GLY A 11 -0.17 -7.09 -1.17
C GLY A 11 -1.58 -6.50 -1.10
N ALA A 12 -2.21 -6.39 -2.27
CA ALA A 12 -3.49 -5.70 -2.44
C ALA A 12 -4.65 -6.37 -1.68
N GLY A 13 -4.49 -7.63 -1.24
CA GLY A 13 -5.51 -8.36 -0.51
C GLY A 13 -6.82 -8.44 -1.31
N THR A 14 -7.92 -8.00 -0.71
CA THR A 14 -9.25 -7.96 -1.35
C THR A 14 -9.48 -6.70 -2.18
N GLY A 15 -8.50 -5.79 -2.26
CA GLY A 15 -8.52 -4.64 -3.15
C GLY A 15 -9.00 -3.31 -2.58
N SER A 16 -9.22 -3.19 -1.27
CA SER A 16 -9.82 -1.97 -0.69
C SER A 16 -9.08 -0.68 -1.09
N VAL A 17 -7.75 -0.66 -0.99
CA VAL A 17 -6.93 0.53 -1.36
C VAL A 17 -6.94 0.74 -2.87
N SER A 18 -6.71 -0.32 -3.65
CA SER A 18 -6.78 -0.29 -5.11
C SER A 18 -8.11 0.26 -5.64
N ILE A 19 -9.24 -0.19 -5.07
CA ILE A 19 -10.60 0.21 -5.47
C ILE A 19 -10.87 1.66 -5.09
N GLU A 20 -10.57 2.06 -3.86
CA GLU A 20 -10.78 3.45 -3.44
C GLU A 20 -9.96 4.41 -4.31
N ALA A 21 -8.69 4.09 -4.58
CA ALA A 21 -7.84 4.90 -5.45
C ALA A 21 -8.39 4.98 -6.88
N ALA A 22 -8.88 3.86 -7.43
CA ALA A 22 -9.46 3.79 -8.77
C ALA A 22 -10.77 4.58 -8.88
N LEU A 23 -11.63 4.54 -7.86
CA LEU A 23 -12.89 5.29 -7.81
C LEU A 23 -12.65 6.81 -7.68
N GLN A 24 -11.70 7.21 -6.84
CA GLN A 24 -11.37 8.63 -6.61
C GLN A 24 -10.72 9.29 -7.82
N ASN A 25 -10.02 8.52 -8.66
CA ASN A 25 -9.40 9.01 -9.88
C ASN A 25 -9.59 8.00 -11.03
N PRO A 26 -10.64 8.14 -11.86
CA PRO A 26 -10.90 7.25 -12.98
C PRO A 26 -9.78 7.20 -14.05
N ALA A 27 -8.91 8.22 -14.10
CA ALA A 27 -7.76 8.25 -15.00
C ALA A 27 -6.50 7.58 -14.40
N LEU A 28 -6.54 7.20 -13.11
CA LEU A 28 -5.45 6.48 -12.45
C LEU A 28 -5.44 5.03 -12.92
N ARG A 29 -4.32 4.58 -13.47
CA ARG A 29 -4.07 3.15 -13.63
C ARG A 29 -3.56 2.59 -12.30
N VAL A 30 -4.15 1.49 -11.84
CA VAL A 30 -3.74 0.79 -10.62
C VAL A 30 -3.18 -0.58 -10.99
N THR A 31 -1.98 -0.91 -10.53
CA THR A 31 -1.40 -2.25 -10.62
C THR A 31 -1.48 -2.91 -9.25
N ALA A 32 -2.41 -3.86 -9.08
CA ALA A 32 -2.65 -4.55 -7.82
C ALA A 32 -1.95 -5.91 -7.82
N ILE A 33 -0.93 -6.08 -6.97
CA ILE A 33 -0.11 -7.29 -6.87
C ILE A 33 -0.56 -8.10 -5.65
N GLU A 34 -0.96 -9.35 -5.86
CA GLU A 34 -1.37 -10.26 -4.79
C GLU A 34 -1.02 -11.72 -5.15
N ARG A 35 -0.72 -12.54 -4.13
CA ARG A 35 -0.31 -13.95 -4.28
C ARG A 35 -1.35 -14.95 -3.80
N GLN A 36 -2.17 -14.56 -2.82
CA GLN A 36 -3.12 -15.45 -2.16
C GLN A 36 -4.34 -15.64 -3.08
N ALA A 37 -4.65 -16.90 -3.43
CA ALA A 37 -5.64 -17.23 -4.44
C ALA A 37 -7.07 -16.76 -4.11
N ASP A 38 -7.50 -16.86 -2.84
CA ASP A 38 -8.80 -16.37 -2.40
C ASP A 38 -8.88 -14.84 -2.45
N ALA A 39 -7.80 -14.14 -2.10
CA ALA A 39 -7.68 -12.70 -2.14
C ALA A 39 -7.71 -12.21 -3.59
N LEU A 40 -7.00 -12.88 -4.51
CA LEU A 40 -7.09 -12.63 -5.94
C LEU A 40 -8.52 -12.79 -6.48
N ARG A 41 -9.22 -13.85 -6.08
CA ARG A 41 -10.62 -14.07 -6.46
C ARG A 41 -11.51 -12.94 -5.93
N LEU A 42 -11.39 -12.60 -4.65
CA LEU A 42 -12.17 -11.52 -4.02
C LEU A 42 -11.83 -10.14 -4.62
N LEU A 43 -10.57 -9.89 -4.95
CA LEU A 43 -10.11 -8.67 -5.63
C LEU A 43 -10.75 -8.56 -7.01
N ALA A 44 -10.81 -9.65 -7.78
CA ALA A 44 -11.48 -9.67 -9.08
C ALA A 44 -13.00 -9.43 -8.95
N GLU A 45 -13.65 -10.08 -7.99
CA GLU A 45 -15.07 -9.88 -7.69
C GLU A 45 -15.37 -8.43 -7.28
N ASN A 46 -14.55 -7.85 -6.40
CA ASN A 46 -14.72 -6.47 -5.97
C ASN A 46 -14.44 -5.49 -7.12
N ARG A 47 -13.40 -5.71 -7.92
CA ARG A 47 -13.10 -4.91 -9.11
C ARG A 47 -14.32 -4.86 -10.04
N GLN A 48 -14.95 -6.02 -10.32
CA GLN A 48 -16.15 -6.10 -11.15
C GLN A 48 -17.34 -5.40 -10.47
N ARG A 49 -17.57 -5.65 -9.19
CA ARG A 49 -18.68 -5.09 -8.41
C ARG A 49 -18.66 -3.55 -8.39
N PHE A 50 -17.48 -2.96 -8.30
CA PHE A 50 -17.29 -1.49 -8.25
C PHE A 50 -16.97 -0.88 -9.62
N GLY A 51 -16.95 -1.65 -10.71
CA GLY A 51 -16.71 -1.14 -12.07
C GLY A 51 -15.32 -0.52 -12.26
N CYS A 52 -14.31 -1.00 -11.54
CA CYS A 52 -12.97 -0.42 -11.53
C CYS A 52 -12.05 -1.06 -12.59
N ASP A 53 -12.37 -0.85 -13.88
CA ASP A 53 -11.63 -1.48 -14.99
C ASP A 53 -10.19 -0.97 -15.17
N ASN A 54 -9.87 0.15 -14.53
CA ASN A 54 -8.53 0.74 -14.46
C ASN A 54 -7.59 0.03 -13.46
N ILE A 55 -8.02 -1.08 -12.83
CA ILE A 55 -7.17 -1.91 -11.96
C ILE A 55 -6.65 -3.13 -12.72
N ALA A 56 -5.36 -3.19 -13.03
CA ALA A 56 -4.69 -4.39 -13.51
C ALA A 56 -4.30 -5.30 -12.33
N ILE A 57 -4.87 -6.51 -12.26
CA ILE A 57 -4.56 -7.50 -11.22
C ILE A 57 -3.39 -8.35 -11.69
N VAL A 58 -2.34 -8.44 -10.86
CA VAL A 58 -1.14 -9.23 -11.10
C VAL A 58 -1.03 -10.30 -10.02
N ALA A 59 -1.28 -11.55 -10.42
CA ALA A 59 -1.05 -12.70 -9.55
C ALA A 59 0.46 -12.95 -9.42
N GLY A 60 1.03 -12.70 -8.25
CA GLY A 60 2.47 -12.83 -8.02
C GLY A 60 2.95 -12.20 -6.73
N VAL A 61 4.28 -12.16 -6.59
CA VAL A 61 4.98 -11.59 -5.44
C VAL A 61 5.96 -10.55 -5.97
N ALA A 62 5.90 -9.32 -5.45
CA ALA A 62 6.96 -8.35 -5.69
C ALA A 62 8.22 -8.76 -4.89
N PRO A 63 9.45 -8.44 -5.34
CA PRO A 63 9.80 -7.70 -6.56
C PRO A 63 9.43 -8.42 -7.87
N LEU A 64 8.89 -7.69 -8.84
CA LEU A 64 8.63 -8.20 -10.20
C LEU A 64 8.88 -7.11 -11.25
N ALA A 65 8.93 -7.48 -12.53
CA ALA A 65 9.05 -6.50 -13.60
C ALA A 65 7.74 -5.72 -13.77
N VAL A 66 7.81 -4.40 -13.68
CA VAL A 66 6.70 -3.49 -14.03
C VAL A 66 7.10 -2.66 -15.25
N ALA A 67 6.16 -2.48 -16.17
CA ALA A 67 6.42 -1.81 -17.44
C ALA A 67 6.70 -0.30 -17.27
N ASP A 68 5.96 0.35 -16.38
CA ASP A 68 6.03 1.79 -16.16
C ASP A 68 6.36 2.12 -14.70
N LYS A 69 7.08 3.22 -14.51
CA LYS A 69 7.26 3.82 -13.18
C LYS A 69 5.92 4.29 -12.61
N ALA A 70 5.85 4.39 -11.29
CA ALA A 70 4.66 4.79 -10.56
C ALA A 70 4.83 6.19 -9.95
N ASP A 71 3.72 6.90 -9.80
CA ASP A 71 3.66 8.14 -9.03
C ASP A 71 3.53 7.85 -7.52
N ALA A 72 2.87 6.73 -7.21
CA ALA A 72 2.70 6.26 -5.85
C ALA A 72 2.79 4.72 -5.78
N ILE A 73 3.31 4.23 -4.66
CA ILE A 73 3.30 2.82 -4.31
C ILE A 73 2.73 2.69 -2.91
N PHE A 74 1.75 1.80 -2.75
CA PHE A 74 1.22 1.38 -1.46
C PHE A 74 1.70 -0.05 -1.16
N MET A 75 2.14 -0.30 0.06
CA MET A 75 2.58 -1.62 0.52
C MET A 75 1.79 -2.04 1.75
N GLY A 76 0.81 -2.91 1.54
CA GLY A 76 -0.03 -3.49 2.59
C GLY A 76 0.61 -4.70 3.28
N GLY A 77 1.50 -5.42 2.58
CA GLY A 77 2.18 -6.60 3.10
C GLY A 77 3.55 -6.81 2.50
N SER A 78 4.54 -7.09 3.35
CA SER A 78 5.93 -7.29 2.93
C SER A 78 6.29 -8.73 2.58
N GLY A 79 5.43 -9.70 2.95
CA GLY A 79 5.65 -11.12 2.68
C GLY A 79 6.95 -11.70 3.25
N GLY A 80 7.62 -11.00 4.17
CA GLY A 80 8.93 -11.38 4.73
C GLY A 80 10.15 -10.74 4.05
N HIS A 81 9.97 -9.95 2.99
CA HIS A 81 11.06 -9.38 2.18
C HIS A 81 11.05 -7.85 2.17
N LEU A 82 10.87 -7.24 3.35
CA LEU A 82 10.59 -5.81 3.50
C LEU A 82 11.64 -4.89 2.88
N THR A 83 12.92 -5.07 3.17
CA THR A 83 13.99 -4.17 2.68
C THR A 83 14.11 -4.24 1.16
N ALA A 84 14.12 -5.45 0.59
CA ALA A 84 14.13 -5.65 -0.86
C ALA A 84 12.89 -5.05 -1.55
N LEU A 85 11.72 -5.07 -0.90
CA LEU A 85 10.52 -4.43 -1.40
C LEU A 85 10.59 -2.90 -1.32
N ILE A 86 11.23 -2.33 -0.29
CA ILE A 86 11.47 -0.90 -0.20
C ILE A 86 12.40 -0.46 -1.34
N ASP A 87 13.51 -1.18 -1.54
CA ASP A 87 14.47 -0.90 -2.63
C ASP A 87 13.80 -0.97 -3.99
N TRP A 88 13.04 -2.03 -4.23
CA TRP A 88 12.28 -2.18 -5.47
C TRP A 88 11.26 -1.05 -5.64
N SER A 89 10.53 -0.69 -4.58
CA SER A 89 9.53 0.38 -4.64
C SER A 89 10.16 1.73 -4.96
N LEU A 90 11.25 2.09 -4.30
CA LEU A 90 12.01 3.30 -4.59
C LEU A 90 12.56 3.28 -6.02
N ALA A 91 13.01 2.12 -6.51
CA ALA A 91 13.42 1.99 -7.89
C ALA A 91 12.24 2.24 -8.85
N GLN A 92 11.03 1.74 -8.55
CA GLN A 92 9.85 1.87 -9.42
C GLN A 92 9.12 3.22 -9.33
N LEU A 93 9.44 4.07 -8.37
CA LEU A 93 8.89 5.42 -8.30
C LEU A 93 9.58 6.38 -9.27
N HIS A 94 8.79 7.29 -9.87
CA HIS A 94 9.33 8.52 -10.44
C HIS A 94 10.03 9.35 -9.34
N PRO A 95 11.02 10.20 -9.68
CA PRO A 95 11.49 11.24 -8.75
C PRO A 95 10.31 12.05 -8.19
N GLY A 96 10.29 12.33 -6.89
CA GLY A 96 9.16 12.95 -6.19
C GLY A 96 7.96 12.02 -5.93
N GLY A 97 8.01 10.77 -6.44
CA GLY A 97 6.99 9.75 -6.22
C GLY A 97 6.93 9.29 -4.76
N ARG A 98 5.76 8.82 -4.31
CA ARG A 98 5.50 8.53 -2.89
C ARG A 98 5.39 7.04 -2.59
N LEU A 99 6.09 6.58 -1.56
CA LEU A 99 5.94 5.24 -0.99
C LEU A 99 5.16 5.35 0.32
N VAL A 100 4.07 4.58 0.44
CA VAL A 100 3.28 4.42 1.65
C VAL A 100 3.28 2.96 2.07
N MET A 101 3.51 2.69 3.36
CA MET A 101 3.58 1.33 3.90
C MET A 101 2.76 1.24 5.18
N THR A 102 2.09 0.11 5.39
CA THR A 102 1.34 -0.15 6.63
C THR A 102 1.87 -1.36 7.38
N PHE A 103 1.99 -1.24 8.71
CA PHE A 103 2.51 -2.31 9.56
C PHE A 103 1.66 -2.50 10.82
N ILE A 104 1.51 -3.74 11.25
CA ILE A 104 1.02 -4.08 12.59
C ILE A 104 2.19 -4.39 13.53
N LEU A 105 3.17 -5.15 13.03
CA LEU A 105 4.35 -5.55 13.80
C LEU A 105 5.33 -4.39 13.94
N GLN A 106 5.79 -4.14 15.18
CA GLN A 106 6.76 -3.09 15.48
C GLN A 106 8.13 -3.40 14.87
N GLU A 107 8.48 -4.67 14.71
CA GLU A 107 9.73 -5.11 14.07
C GLU A 107 9.79 -4.68 12.61
N ASN A 108 8.64 -4.76 11.90
CA ASN A 108 8.55 -4.29 10.51
C ASN A 108 8.63 -2.76 10.44
N LEU A 109 7.96 -2.04 11.35
CA LEU A 109 8.09 -0.58 11.47
C LEU A 109 9.55 -0.17 11.67
N HIS A 110 10.22 -0.77 12.65
CA HIS A 110 11.61 -0.45 12.97
C HIS A 110 12.54 -0.74 11.78
N SER A 111 12.37 -1.90 11.15
CA SER A 111 13.17 -2.30 9.98
C SER A 111 12.95 -1.35 8.80
N ALA A 112 11.70 -0.94 8.54
CA ALA A 112 11.37 0.03 7.49
C ALA A 112 12.03 1.39 7.75
N LEU A 113 11.91 1.94 8.96
CA LEU A 113 12.51 3.24 9.32
C LEU A 113 14.03 3.21 9.23
N ALA A 114 14.66 2.12 9.69
CA ALA A 114 16.11 1.95 9.60
C ALA A 114 16.57 1.87 8.13
N HIS A 115 15.88 1.08 7.31
CA HIS A 115 16.23 0.90 5.90
C HIS A 115 16.02 2.15 5.06
N LEU A 116 14.93 2.90 5.28
CA LEU A 116 14.69 4.19 4.62
C LEU A 116 15.83 5.18 4.92
N ARG A 117 16.26 5.29 6.18
CA ARG A 117 17.38 6.15 6.56
C ARG A 117 18.70 5.74 5.89
N GLN A 118 18.96 4.44 5.80
CA GLN A 118 20.15 3.91 5.11
C GLN A 118 20.10 4.17 3.60
N SER A 119 18.89 4.26 3.03
CA SER A 119 18.66 4.55 1.61
C SER A 119 18.67 6.05 1.28
N GLY A 120 19.08 6.91 2.22
CA GLY A 120 19.11 8.37 2.05
C GLY A 120 17.76 9.07 2.24
N ILE A 121 16.70 8.33 2.54
CA ILE A 121 15.36 8.92 2.75
C ILE A 121 15.27 9.41 4.20
N HIS A 122 15.45 10.72 4.37
CA HIS A 122 15.44 11.36 5.69
C HIS A 122 14.07 11.93 6.09
N GLU A 123 13.27 12.37 5.10
CA GLU A 123 11.92 12.88 5.33
C GLU A 123 10.91 11.74 5.31
N VAL A 124 10.47 11.35 6.50
CA VAL A 124 9.51 10.26 6.71
C VAL A 124 8.42 10.71 7.66
N ASP A 125 7.17 10.63 7.20
CA ASP A 125 5.99 10.75 8.04
C ASP A 125 5.64 9.38 8.62
N CYS A 126 5.45 9.30 9.93
CA CYS A 126 5.03 8.08 10.60
C CYS A 126 3.89 8.37 11.58
N GLN A 127 2.79 7.65 11.42
CA GLN A 127 1.61 7.79 12.29
C GLN A 127 1.16 6.41 12.80
N GLN A 128 0.68 6.36 14.04
CA GLN A 128 -0.02 5.19 14.57
C GLN A 128 -1.51 5.49 14.61
N LEU A 129 -2.32 4.59 14.03
CA LEU A 129 -3.77 4.68 14.03
C LEU A 129 -4.35 3.63 14.97
N ALA A 130 -5.09 4.08 15.97
CA ALA A 130 -5.86 3.23 16.87
C ALA A 130 -7.35 3.54 16.68
N VAL A 131 -8.10 2.55 16.22
CA VAL A 131 -9.52 2.70 15.89
C VAL A 131 -10.31 1.65 16.66
N SER A 132 -11.46 2.07 17.21
CA SER A 132 -12.40 1.16 17.86
C SER A 132 -13.79 1.32 17.25
N THR A 133 -14.53 0.22 17.15
CA THR A 133 -15.89 0.21 16.60
C THR A 133 -16.89 -0.08 17.71
N LEU A 134 -18.00 0.66 17.75
CA LEU A 134 -19.09 0.39 18.67
C LEU A 134 -19.65 -1.02 18.38
N ALA A 135 -19.71 -1.85 19.41
CA ALA A 135 -20.22 -3.22 19.35
C ALA A 135 -21.11 -3.50 20.56
N THR A 136 -21.95 -4.52 20.46
CA THR A 136 -22.79 -5.00 21.57
C THR A 136 -22.01 -5.93 22.48
N LEU A 137 -22.19 -5.81 23.79
CA LEU A 137 -21.69 -6.75 24.79
C LEU A 137 -22.73 -6.93 25.90
N GLY A 138 -23.33 -8.13 25.98
CA GLY A 138 -24.47 -8.37 26.85
C GLY A 138 -25.64 -7.43 26.55
N SER A 139 -26.14 -6.73 27.56
CA SER A 139 -27.21 -5.75 27.44
C SER A 139 -26.74 -4.33 27.09
N GLY A 140 -25.44 -4.10 26.88
CA GLY A 140 -24.86 -2.79 26.64
C GLY A 140 -24.01 -2.72 25.38
N HIS A 141 -23.25 -1.62 25.27
CA HIS A 141 -22.32 -1.40 24.18
C HIS A 141 -20.91 -1.12 24.71
N TYR A 142 -19.91 -1.51 23.94
CA TYR A 142 -18.52 -1.16 24.19
C TYR A 142 -17.83 -0.85 22.87
N PHE A 143 -16.72 -0.13 22.93
CA PHE A 143 -15.87 0.08 21.77
C PHE A 143 -14.89 -1.09 21.66
N LYS A 144 -15.14 -1.99 20.70
CA LYS A 144 -14.23 -3.09 20.40
C LYS A 144 -13.00 -2.51 19.67
N PRO A 145 -11.79 -2.62 20.24
CA PRO A 145 -10.59 -2.11 19.59
C PRO A 145 -10.21 -2.97 18.39
N HIS A 146 -9.69 -2.33 17.35
CA HIS A 146 -8.91 -2.99 16.31
C HIS A 146 -7.43 -2.95 16.66
N ASN A 147 -6.64 -3.84 16.05
CA ASN A 147 -5.19 -3.77 16.17
C ASN A 147 -4.70 -2.42 15.66
N PRO A 148 -3.82 -1.72 16.42
CA PRO A 148 -3.19 -0.51 15.91
C PRO A 148 -2.42 -0.78 14.63
N VAL A 149 -2.45 0.17 13.71
CA VAL A 149 -1.69 0.12 12.46
C VAL A 149 -0.77 1.32 12.39
N PHE A 150 0.50 1.08 12.07
CA PHE A 150 1.46 2.11 11.74
C PHE A 150 1.39 2.41 10.25
N VAL A 151 1.34 3.68 9.89
CA VAL A 151 1.38 4.17 8.51
C VAL A 151 2.63 5.00 8.35
N ILE A 152 3.49 4.58 7.43
CA ILE A 152 4.70 5.32 7.04
C ILE A 152 4.49 5.88 5.64
N ALA A 153 4.84 7.14 5.42
CA ALA A 153 4.91 7.75 4.11
C ALA A 153 6.26 8.43 3.90
N CYS A 154 6.83 8.28 2.71
CA CYS A 154 8.06 8.96 2.30
C CYS A 154 8.03 9.25 0.80
N GLN A 155 8.89 10.15 0.34
CA GLN A 155 9.05 10.48 -1.07
C GLN A 155 10.42 10.05 -1.57
N LYS A 156 10.48 9.57 -2.82
CA LYS A 156 11.74 9.40 -3.53
C LYS A 156 12.33 10.78 -3.83
N GLU A 157 13.61 10.96 -3.55
CA GLU A 157 14.30 12.21 -3.82
C GLU A 157 14.10 12.67 -5.28
N GLU A 158 13.81 13.95 -5.45
CA GLU A 158 13.94 14.63 -6.72
C GLU A 158 15.44 14.86 -6.92
N ASN A 159 16.11 14.02 -7.71
CA ASN A 159 17.49 14.31 -8.09
C ASN A 159 17.51 15.70 -8.72
N HIS A 160 18.08 16.68 -8.02
CA HIS A 160 18.46 17.96 -8.59
C HIS A 160 19.67 17.65 -9.46
N GLY A 161 19.43 17.37 -10.74
CA GLY A 161 20.48 17.27 -11.75
C GLY A 161 21.28 18.55 -11.86
#